data_AF-A0A5C0ZLX1-F1
#
_entry.id   AF-A0A5C0ZLX1-F1
#
_cell.length_a   1.000
_cell.length_b   1.000
_cell.length_c   1.000
_cell.angle_alpha   90.00
_cell.angle_beta   90.00
_cell.angle_gamma   90.00
#
_symmetry.space_group_name_H-M   'P 1'
#
loop_
_entity.id
_entity.type
_entity.pdbx_description
1 polymer ?
#
loop_
_entity_poly.entity_id
_entity_poly.type
_entity_poly.pdbx_seq_one_letter_code
_entity_poly.pdbx_strand_id
1 'polypeptide(L)' 'MNQHRLYIYPKDVTIITGKGIRHAQRLLRTVHVALGKRPHQPVTFPEFARYMGLDEQAVREACIGTVVKKE' A
#
# COMPACT_ATOMS: atom_id res chain seq x y z
N MET A 1 -0.84 2.91 20.66
CA MET A 1 -1.68 3.78 19.81
C MET A 1 -1.96 3.03 18.52
N ASN A 2 -3.20 2.56 18.32
CA ASN A 2 -3.61 1.87 17.09
C ASN A 2 -3.69 2.88 15.94
N GLN A 3 -2.55 3.12 15.29
CA GLN A 3 -2.44 4.01 14.14
C GLN A 3 -3.00 3.29 12.90
N HIS A 4 -4.33 3.27 12.76
CA HIS A 4 -4.99 2.87 11.51
C HIS A 4 -4.69 3.91 10.43
N ARG A 5 -3.60 3.68 9.69
CA ARG A 5 -3.24 4.49 8.52
C ARG A 5 -4.21 4.16 7.39
N LEU A 6 -4.79 5.19 6.76
CA LEU A 6 -5.69 5.02 5.61
C LEU A 6 -4.93 4.96 4.27
N TYR A 7 -3.68 5.42 4.26
CA TYR A 7 -2.88 5.59 3.05
C TYR A 7 -1.56 4.84 3.13
N ILE A 8 -1.05 4.51 1.94
CA ILE A 8 0.10 3.63 1.76
C ILE A 8 1.36 4.44 1.50
N TYR A 9 2.45 4.09 2.18
CA TYR A 9 3.76 4.69 1.97
C TYR A 9 4.67 3.80 1.13
N PRO A 10 5.76 4.35 0.57
CA PRO A 10 6.75 3.54 -0.12
C PRO A 10 7.30 2.40 0.72
N LYS A 11 7.45 2.56 2.05
CA LYS A 11 7.88 1.47 2.95
C LYS A 11 6.88 0.31 2.98
N ASP A 12 5.58 0.60 2.99
CA ASP A 12 4.54 -0.42 2.95
C ASP A 12 4.60 -1.18 1.61
N VAL A 13 4.78 -0.44 0.50
CA VAL A 13 4.96 -1.04 -0.83
C VAL A 13 6.22 -1.92 -0.88
N THR A 14 7.33 -1.54 -0.24
CA THR A 14 8.51 -2.42 -0.17
C THR A 14 8.23 -3.74 0.56
N ILE A 15 7.40 -3.71 1.61
CA ILE A 15 7.00 -4.91 2.36
C ILE A 15 6.13 -5.80 1.46
N ILE A 16 5.14 -5.21 0.78
CA ILE A 16 4.20 -5.94 -0.08
C ILE A 16 4.91 -6.57 -1.29
N THR A 17 5.82 -5.85 -1.95
CA THR A 17 6.43 -6.30 -3.21
C THR A 17 7.80 -6.96 -3.03
N GLY A 18 8.42 -6.87 -1.85
CA GLY A 18 9.80 -7.32 -1.61
C GLY A 18 10.86 -6.59 -2.45
N LYS A 19 10.54 -5.40 -2.98
CA LYS A 19 11.44 -4.61 -3.84
C LYS A 19 12.05 -3.46 -3.05
N GLY A 20 13.17 -2.93 -3.53
CA GLY A 20 13.83 -1.79 -2.91
C GLY A 20 12.99 -0.50 -2.92
N ILE A 21 13.29 0.43 -2.01
CA ILE A 21 12.54 1.67 -1.79
C ILE A 21 12.39 2.55 -3.04
N ARG A 22 13.40 2.58 -3.92
CA ARG A 22 13.36 3.33 -5.19
C ARG A 22 12.32 2.77 -6.16
N HIS A 23 12.21 1.44 -6.23
CA HIS A 23 11.18 0.78 -7.03
C HIS A 23 9.78 1.07 -6.46
N ALA A 24 9.63 0.97 -5.15
CA ALA A 24 8.38 1.28 -4.46
C ALA A 24 7.91 2.72 -4.69
N GLN A 25 8.81 3.71 -4.60
CA GLN A 25 8.48 5.12 -4.91
C GLN A 25 8.02 5.30 -6.36
N ARG A 26 8.72 4.67 -7.32
CA ARG A 26 8.34 4.72 -8.74
C ARG A 26 6.98 4.08 -8.96
N LEU A 27 6.73 2.90 -8.39
CA LEU A 27 5.46 2.20 -8.49
C LEU A 27 4.31 3.05 -7.91
N LEU A 28 4.50 3.61 -6.72
CA LEU A 28 3.49 4.46 -6.08
C LEU A 28 3.17 5.71 -6.92
N ARG A 29 4.19 6.31 -7.55
CA ARG A 29 3.99 7.42 -8.49
C ARG A 29 3.20 6.97 -9.73
N THR A 30 3.50 5.79 -10.28
CA THR A 30 2.75 5.23 -11.41
C THR A 30 1.29 5.00 -11.04
N VAL A 31 1.02 4.41 -9.88
CA VAL A 31 -0.34 4.19 -9.35
C VAL A 31 -1.07 5.52 -9.19
N HIS A 32 -0.43 6.51 -8.58
CA HIS A 32 -1.01 7.84 -8.39
C HIS A 32 -1.40 8.52 -9.73
N VAL A 33 -0.53 8.42 -10.73
CA VAL A 33 -0.80 8.97 -12.08
C VAL A 33 -1.91 8.19 -12.77
N ALA A 34 -1.92 6.86 -12.68
CA ALA A 34 -2.94 6.02 -13.29
C ALA A 34 -4.34 6.26 -12.70
N LEU A 35 -4.41 6.64 -11.42
CA LEU A 35 -5.66 7.03 -10.75
C LEU A 35 -6.08 8.48 -11.03
N GLY A 36 -5.30 9.26 -11.78
CA GLY A 36 -5.60 10.66 -12.08
C GLY A 36 -5.63 11.57 -10.85
N LYS A 37 -4.88 11.21 -9.80
CA LYS A 37 -4.90 11.95 -8.53
C LYS A 37 -4.20 13.30 -8.62
N ARG A 38 -4.67 14.25 -7.80
CA ARG A 38 -4.02 15.55 -7.62
C ARG A 38 -2.76 15.39 -6.74
N PRO A 39 -1.72 16.24 -6.87
CA PRO A 39 -0.45 16.05 -6.17
C PRO A 39 -0.52 15.94 -4.63
N HIS A 40 -1.55 16.49 -4.01
CA HIS A 40 -1.78 16.43 -2.56
C HIS A 40 -2.57 15.18 -2.11
N GLN A 41 -3.11 14.40 -3.05
CA GLN A 41 -3.96 13.24 -2.73
C GLN A 41 -3.08 11.98 -2.57
N PRO A 42 -2.98 11.40 -1.37
CA PRO A 42 -2.22 10.18 -1.19
C PRO A 42 -2.94 8.97 -1.80
N VAL A 43 -2.20 7.90 -2.11
CA VAL A 43 -2.78 6.61 -2.51
C VAL A 43 -3.21 5.85 -1.25
N THR A 44 -4.43 5.32 -1.27
CA THR A 44 -5.00 4.53 -0.17
C THR A 44 -4.73 3.03 -0.34
N PHE A 45 -4.84 2.26 0.74
CA PHE A 45 -4.77 0.80 0.68
C PHE A 45 -5.72 0.16 -0.36
N PRO A 46 -7.03 0.48 -0.38
CA PRO A 46 -7.95 -0.08 -1.37
C PRO A 46 -7.57 0.28 -2.81
N GLU A 47 -7.13 1.52 -3.03
CA GLU A 47 -6.72 1.96 -4.37
C GLU A 47 -5.48 1.23 -4.88
N PHE A 48 -4.49 1.06 -4.00
CA PHE A 48 -3.29 0.31 -4.34
C PHE A 48 -3.60 -1.16 -4.60
N ALA A 49 -4.38 -1.80 -3.73
CA ALA A 49 -4.80 -3.19 -3.88
C ALA A 49 -5.56 -3.41 -5.18
N ARG A 50 -6.54 -2.53 -5.50
CA ARG A 50 -7.29 -2.56 -6.75
C ARG A 50 -6.39 -2.39 -7.97
N TYR A 51 -5.43 -1.46 -7.93
CA TYR A 51 -4.49 -1.24 -9.04
C TYR A 51 -3.59 -2.47 -9.27
N MET A 52 -3.14 -3.11 -8.20
CA MET A 52 -2.25 -4.27 -8.25
C MET A 52 -2.98 -5.59 -8.50
N GLY A 53 -4.32 -5.60 -8.48
CA GLY A 53 -5.10 -6.84 -8.56
C GLY A 53 -4.93 -7.73 -7.32
N LEU A 54 -4.70 -7.13 -6.16
CA LEU A 54 -4.49 -7.81 -4.88
C LEU A 54 -5.71 -7.67 -3.97
N ASP A 55 -5.82 -8.58 -3.00
CA ASP A 55 -6.79 -8.47 -1.93
C ASP A 55 -6.40 -7.34 -0.95
N GLU A 56 -7.35 -6.45 -0.65
CA GLU A 56 -7.10 -5.30 0.24
C GLU A 56 -6.74 -5.73 1.65
N GLN A 57 -7.36 -6.80 2.14
CA GLN A 57 -7.19 -7.28 3.51
C GLN A 57 -5.79 -7.86 3.69
N ALA A 58 -5.33 -8.69 2.75
CA ALA A 58 -3.96 -9.19 2.70
C ALA A 58 -2.93 -8.05 2.63
N VAL A 59 -3.17 -7.01 1.82
CA VAL A 59 -2.30 -5.84 1.72
C VAL A 59 -2.23 -5.09 3.06
N ARG A 60 -3.35 -4.89 3.75
CA ARG A 60 -3.39 -4.23 5.06
C ARG A 60 -2.67 -5.06 6.13
N GLU A 61 -2.89 -6.37 6.16
CA GLU A 61 -2.27 -7.29 7.11
C GLU A 61 -0.74 -7.30 6.98
N ALA A 62 -0.23 -7.32 5.74
CA ALA A 62 1.20 -7.26 5.47
C ALA A 62 1.85 -5.98 6.04
N CYS A 63 1.13 -4.86 6.09
CA CYS A 63 1.67 -3.56 6.52
C CYS A 63 1.41 -3.23 7.99
N ILE A 64 0.35 -3.78 8.59
CA ILE A 64 -0.03 -3.50 9.98
C ILE A 64 0.59 -4.53 10.93
N GLY A 65 1.07 -5.68 10.42
CA GLY A 65 1.67 -6.71 11.27
C GLY A 65 0.64 -7.22 12.26
N THR A 66 -0.54 -7.61 11.78
CA THR A 66 -1.56 -8.18 12.66
C THR A 66 -1.20 -9.63 12.94
N VAL A 67 -1.07 -9.94 14.23
CA VAL A 67 -0.92 -11.28 14.79
C VAL A 67 -2.03 -12.16 14.21
N VAL A 68 -1.67 -13.05 13.29
CA VAL A 68 -2.62 -14.06 12.79
C VAL A 68 -3.07 -14.87 14.00
N LYS A 69 -4.37 -14.78 14.35
CA LYS A 69 -5.02 -15.79 15.16
C LYS A 69 -4.97 -17.07 14.34
N LYS A 70 -4.07 -17.97 14.72
CA LYS A 70 -4.10 -19.37 14.31
C LYS A 70 -5.36 -19.98 14.95
N GLU A 71 -6.35 -20.33 14.14
CA GLU A 71 -7.31 -21.39 14.48
C GLU A 71 -6.67 -22.75 14.20
#